data_AF-A0A919HN73-F1
#
_entry.id   AF-A0A919HN73-F1
#
_cell.length_a   1.000
_cell.length_b   1.000
_cell.length_c   1.000
_cell.angle_alpha   90.00
_cell.angle_beta   90.00
_cell.angle_gamma   90.00
#
_symmetry.space_group_name_H-M   'P 1'
#
loop_
_entity.id
_entity.type
_entity.pdbx_description
1 polymer ?
#
loop_
_entity_poly.entity_id
_entity_poly.type
_entity_poly.pdbx_seq_one_letter_code
_entity_poly.pdbx_strand_id
1 'polypeptide(L)'
;MANTASGLLGISGLSSDLRVLEQAWHDGHARARPAIKTFVHRIARHIAGHAAALQRLDGIIFTGGIGENSVLIRRLVSERLAVFGLAMDAARNQQPIRPASA
;
A
#
# COMPACT_ATOMS: atom_id res chain seq x y z
N MET A 1 -6.85 -21.47 8.64
CA MET A 1 -5.63 -20.66 8.85
C MET A 1 -5.39 -19.64 7.75
N ALA A 2 -5.40 -20.03 6.45
CA ALA A 2 -5.14 -19.10 5.34
C ALA A 2 -6.06 -17.86 5.31
N ASN A 3 -7.37 -18.03 5.55
CA ASN A 3 -8.34 -16.93 5.47
C ASN A 3 -8.53 -16.14 6.77
N THR A 4 -8.03 -16.63 7.91
CA THR A 4 -8.36 -16.06 9.24
C THR A 4 -7.16 -15.68 10.09
N ALA A 5 -5.97 -16.21 9.79
CA ALA A 5 -4.76 -16.03 10.63
C ALA A 5 -3.49 -15.76 9.80
N SER A 6 -3.64 -15.19 8.60
CA SER A 6 -2.54 -14.96 7.65
C SER A 6 -2.40 -13.48 7.28
N GLY A 7 -1.59 -13.17 6.28
CA GLY A 7 -1.43 -11.80 5.76
C GLY A 7 -0.87 -10.84 6.80
N LEU A 8 -1.43 -9.63 6.87
CA LEU A 8 -1.02 -8.59 7.83
C LEU A 8 -1.12 -9.10 9.27
N LEU A 9 -2.22 -9.78 9.63
CA LEU A 9 -2.40 -10.35 10.96
C LEU A 9 -1.36 -11.43 11.25
N GLY A 10 -1.16 -12.38 10.34
CA GLY A 10 -0.22 -13.48 10.53
C GLY A 10 1.24 -13.01 10.65
N ILE A 11 1.65 -12.03 9.84
CA ILE A 11 3.03 -11.51 9.84
C ILE A 11 3.26 -10.55 11.00
N SER A 12 2.30 -9.68 11.32
CA SER A 12 2.45 -8.75 12.45
C SER A 12 2.28 -9.44 13.80
N GLY A 13 1.43 -10.47 13.87
CA GLY A 13 0.96 -11.05 15.12
C GLY A 13 0.09 -10.10 15.94
N LEU A 14 -0.37 -8.98 15.34
CA LEU A 14 -1.01 -7.87 16.05
C LEU A 14 -2.41 -7.58 15.52
N SER A 15 -2.52 -7.21 14.24
CA SER A 15 -3.80 -6.79 13.65
C SER A 15 -3.84 -7.02 12.14
N SER A 16 -5.05 -7.21 11.60
CA SER A 16 -5.33 -7.13 10.17
C SER A 16 -5.61 -5.71 9.69
N ASP A 17 -5.85 -4.75 10.60
CA ASP A 17 -6.10 -3.35 10.29
C ASP A 17 -4.78 -2.61 10.04
N LEU A 18 -4.65 -2.04 8.85
CA LEU A 18 -3.44 -1.37 8.42
C LEU A 18 -3.16 -0.10 9.24
N ARG A 19 -4.18 0.61 9.73
CA ARG A 19 -4.00 1.82 10.56
C ARG A 19 -3.32 1.50 11.89
N VAL A 20 -3.73 0.37 12.50
CA VAL A 20 -3.11 -0.15 13.73
C VAL A 20 -1.65 -0.51 13.47
N LEU A 21 -1.35 -1.13 12.33
CA LEU A 21 0.02 -1.49 11.98
C LEU A 21 0.90 -0.29 11.61
N GLU A 22 0.34 0.76 11.00
CA GLU A 22 1.07 2.01 10.74
C GLU A 22 1.50 2.65 12.06
N GLN A 23 0.56 2.80 13.00
CA GLN A 23 0.87 3.31 14.34
C GLN A 23 1.89 2.43 15.07
N ALA A 24 1.68 1.11 15.08
CA ALA A 24 2.60 0.18 15.73
C ALA A 24 4.00 0.21 15.11
N TRP A 25 4.13 0.43 13.79
CA TRP A 25 5.43 0.67 13.18
C TRP A 25 6.05 1.97 13.73
N HIS A 26 5.31 3.09 13.77
CA HIS A 26 5.80 4.33 14.37
C HIS A 26 6.27 4.16 15.82
N ASP A 27 5.57 3.32 16.58
CA ASP A 27 5.88 3.01 17.98
C ASP A 27 7.00 1.96 18.16
N GLY A 28 7.61 1.49 17.06
CA GLY A 28 8.75 0.58 17.08
C GLY A 28 8.42 -0.92 17.18
N HIS A 29 7.16 -1.32 16.94
CA HIS A 29 6.76 -2.72 16.95
C HIS A 29 7.51 -3.53 15.88
N ALA A 30 8.34 -4.48 16.34
CA ALA A 30 9.32 -5.19 15.51
C ALA A 30 8.71 -5.87 14.27
N ARG A 31 7.48 -6.35 14.36
CA ARG A 31 6.80 -7.10 13.27
C ARG A 31 5.85 -6.26 12.42
N ALA A 32 5.53 -5.03 12.81
CA ALA A 32 4.58 -4.19 12.08
C ALA A 32 5.18 -3.70 10.74
N ARG A 33 6.41 -3.19 10.79
CA ARG A 33 7.15 -2.76 9.59
C ARG A 33 7.36 -3.91 8.58
N PRO A 34 7.85 -5.10 8.96
CA PRO A 34 7.95 -6.24 8.04
C PRO A 34 6.60 -6.65 7.42
N ALA A 35 5.52 -6.64 8.20
CA ALA A 35 4.18 -6.95 7.68
C ALA A 35 3.77 -5.96 6.58
N ILE A 36 3.89 -4.65 6.85
CA ILE A 36 3.58 -3.59 5.87
C ILE A 36 4.50 -3.70 4.65
N LYS A 37 5.82 -3.84 4.84
CA LYS A 37 6.77 -3.93 3.72
C LYS A 37 6.53 -5.16 2.84
N THR A 38 6.08 -6.27 3.41
CA THR A 38 5.70 -7.48 2.67
C THR A 38 4.42 -7.26 1.86
N PHE A 39 3.42 -6.61 2.47
CA PHE A 39 2.18 -6.23 1.79
C PHE A 39 2.46 -5.31 0.59
N VAL A 40 3.23 -4.23 0.79
CA VAL A 40 3.66 -3.30 -0.26
C VAL A 40 4.45 -4.03 -1.35
N HIS A 41 5.38 -4.92 -0.98
CA HIS A 41 6.16 -5.69 -1.95
C HIS A 41 5.26 -6.54 -2.87
N ARG A 42 4.27 -7.24 -2.30
CA ARG A 42 3.33 -8.05 -3.08
C ARG A 42 2.49 -7.19 -4.02
N ILE A 43 1.99 -6.03 -3.57
CA ILE A 43 1.25 -5.09 -4.42
C ILE A 43 2.11 -4.66 -5.61
N ALA A 44 3.32 -4.16 -5.36
CA ALA A 44 4.22 -3.70 -6.43
C ALA A 44 4.56 -4.84 -7.40
N ARG A 45 4.85 -6.05 -6.90
CA ARG A 45 5.11 -7.23 -7.74
C ARG A 45 3.92 -7.54 -8.63
N HIS A 46 2.69 -7.51 -8.09
CA HIS A 46 1.50 -7.78 -8.88
C HIS A 46 1.26 -6.69 -9.91
N ILE A 47 1.35 -5.40 -9.57
CA ILE A 47 1.20 -4.30 -10.54
C ILE A 47 2.21 -4.45 -11.69
N ALA A 48 3.48 -4.68 -11.38
CA ALA A 48 4.51 -4.88 -12.40
C ALA A 48 4.22 -6.10 -13.30
N GLY A 49 3.74 -7.20 -12.72
CA GLY A 49 3.33 -8.38 -13.49
C GLY A 49 2.13 -8.11 -14.40
N HIS A 50 1.13 -7.36 -13.95
CA HIS A 50 -0.02 -6.99 -14.79
C HIS A 50 0.37 -5.99 -15.88
N ALA A 51 1.30 -5.07 -15.61
CA ALA A 51 1.79 -4.12 -16.59
C ALA A 51 2.43 -4.80 -17.81
N ALA A 52 2.99 -6.01 -17.65
CA ALA A 52 3.55 -6.79 -18.76
C ALA A 52 2.51 -7.21 -19.82
N ALA A 53 1.22 -7.19 -19.48
CA ALA A 53 0.14 -7.45 -20.44
C ALA A 53 -0.28 -6.21 -21.24
N LEU A 54 0.25 -5.04 -20.91
CA LEU A 54 -0.08 -3.77 -21.57
C LEU A 54 0.99 -3.39 -22.58
N GLN A 55 0.57 -2.77 -23.70
CA GLN A 55 1.52 -2.17 -24.65
C GLN A 55 2.15 -0.88 -24.08
N ARG A 56 1.42 -0.20 -23.20
CA ARG A 56 1.88 1.01 -22.48
C ARG A 56 1.14 1.11 -21.15
N LEU A 57 1.83 1.56 -20.12
CA LEU A 57 1.24 1.85 -18.81
C LEU A 57 1.06 3.36 -18.67
N ASP A 58 -0.16 3.85 -18.89
CA ASP A 58 -0.47 5.28 -18.80
C ASP A 58 -0.69 5.77 -17.35
N GLY A 59 -1.13 4.89 -16.47
CA GLY A 59 -1.42 5.26 -15.08
C GLY A 59 -1.71 4.07 -14.17
N ILE A 60 -1.61 4.33 -12.86
CA ILE A 60 -1.97 3.41 -11.79
C ILE A 60 -2.96 4.12 -10.89
N ILE A 61 -4.08 3.46 -10.62
CA ILE A 61 -5.14 3.99 -9.77
C ILE A 61 -5.15 3.23 -8.45
N PHE A 62 -5.12 3.96 -7.33
CA PHE A 62 -5.37 3.42 -6.01
C PHE A 62 -6.82 3.67 -5.62
N THR A 63 -7.53 2.61 -5.22
CA THR A 63 -8.93 2.64 -4.78
C THR A 63 -9.16 1.64 -3.64
N GLY A 64 -10.36 1.64 -3.05
CA GLY A 64 -10.73 0.87 -1.88
C GLY A 64 -10.16 1.47 -0.60
N GLY A 65 -10.67 1.03 0.56
CA GLY A 65 -10.37 1.69 1.84
C GLY A 65 -8.89 1.97 2.10
N ILE A 66 -7.98 1.01 1.83
CA ILE A 66 -6.54 1.21 1.98
C ILE A 66 -5.97 2.14 0.89
N GLY A 67 -6.31 1.92 -0.38
CA GLY A 67 -5.78 2.72 -1.49
C GLY A 67 -6.21 4.18 -1.43
N GLU A 68 -7.40 4.42 -0.91
CA GLU A 68 -8.02 5.74 -0.77
C GLU A 68 -7.47 6.53 0.43
N ASN A 69 -7.21 5.86 1.55
CA ASN A 69 -6.91 6.55 2.81
C ASN A 69 -5.45 6.41 3.26
N SER A 70 -4.71 5.37 2.85
CA SER A 70 -3.33 5.19 3.30
C SER A 70 -2.33 5.93 2.41
N VAL A 71 -1.99 7.16 2.85
CA VAL A 71 -0.89 7.98 2.29
C VAL A 71 0.41 7.18 2.26
N LEU A 72 0.70 6.43 3.34
CA LEU A 72 1.91 5.64 3.48
C LEU A 72 1.99 4.52 2.44
N ILE A 73 0.91 3.76 2.26
CA ILE A 73 0.91 2.63 1.32
C ILE A 73 1.04 3.11 -0.12
N ARG A 74 0.28 4.14 -0.54
CA ARG A 74 0.44 4.73 -1.87
C ARG A 74 1.87 5.14 -2.13
N ARG A 75 2.51 5.80 -1.15
CA ARG A 75 3.91 6.19 -1.24
C ARG A 75 4.87 5.02 -1.41
N LEU A 76 4.80 4.05 -0.52
CA LEU A 76 5.72 2.91 -0.54
C LEU A 76 5.56 2.05 -1.80
N VAL A 77 4.34 1.95 -2.34
CA VAL A 77 4.09 1.23 -3.60
C VAL A 77 4.65 2.01 -4.78
N SER A 78 4.36 3.32 -4.88
CA SER A 78 4.88 4.19 -5.95
C SER A 78 6.41 4.23 -5.97
N GLU A 79 7.06 4.36 -4.81
CA GLU A 79 8.53 4.31 -4.68
C GLU A 79 9.11 2.99 -5.21
N ARG A 80 8.45 1.85 -4.94
CA ARG A 80 8.89 0.53 -5.44
C ARG A 80 8.69 0.36 -6.94
N LEU A 81 7.80 1.13 -7.55
CA LEU A 81 7.46 1.07 -8.96
C LEU A 81 8.17 2.18 -9.77
N ALA A 82 9.21 2.80 -9.20
CA ALA A 82 10.02 3.82 -9.86
C ALA A 82 10.63 3.36 -11.21
N VAL A 83 10.78 2.05 -11.43
CA VAL A 83 11.22 1.47 -12.72
C VAL A 83 10.27 1.82 -13.88
N PHE A 84 8.99 2.10 -13.60
CA PHE A 84 8.02 2.57 -14.59
C PHE A 84 8.02 4.11 -14.76
N GLY A 85 9.00 4.82 -14.19
CA GLY A 85 9.08 6.27 -14.24
C GLY A 85 8.07 6.99 -13.34
N LEU A 86 7.47 6.30 -12.38
CA LEU A 86 6.51 6.90 -11.47
C LEU A 86 7.22 7.84 -10.48
N ALA A 87 6.76 9.09 -10.46
CA ALA A 87 7.13 10.08 -9.46
C ALA A 87 5.87 10.59 -8.78
N MET A 88 5.80 10.47 -7.46
CA MET A 88 4.63 10.87 -6.70
C MET A 88 4.85 12.23 -6.03
N ASP A 89 3.92 13.15 -6.28
CA ASP A 89 3.85 14.42 -5.56
C ASP A 89 3.41 14.17 -4.11
N ALA A 90 4.30 14.48 -3.15
CA ALA A 90 4.07 14.23 -1.74
C ALA A 90 2.92 15.08 -1.17
N ALA A 91 2.80 16.34 -1.57
CA ALA A 91 1.78 17.26 -1.08
C ALA A 91 0.38 16.86 -1.58
N ARG A 92 0.28 16.43 -2.84
CA ARG A 92 -0.96 15.86 -3.40
C ARG A 92 -1.31 14.52 -2.76
N ASN A 93 -0.32 13.66 -2.53
CA ASN A 93 -0.56 12.36 -1.89
C ASN A 93 -1.09 12.48 -0.45
N GLN A 94 -0.76 13.57 0.25
CA GLN A 94 -1.26 13.86 1.60
C GLN A 94 -2.71 14.35 1.64
N GLN A 95 -3.30 14.74 0.51
CA GLN A 95 -4.67 15.24 0.50
C GLN A 95 -5.64 14.10 0.83
N PRO A 96 -6.57 14.30 1.78
CA PRO A 96 -7.65 13.36 2.00
C PRO A 96 -8.59 13.34 0.78
N ILE A 97 -9.25 12.22 0.55
CA ILE A 97 -10.33 12.16 -0.44
C ILE A 97 -11.42 13.13 0.01
N ARG A 98 -11.73 14.09 -0.88
CA ARG A 98 -12.91 14.91 -0.71
C ARG A 98 -14.11 14.05 -1.11
N PRO A 99 -15.16 13.96 -0.28
CA PRO A 99 -16.39 13.33 -0.72
C PRO A 99 -16.85 14.05 -1.99
N ALA A 100 -17.32 13.27 -2.98
CA ALA A 100 -17.99 13.87 -4.12
C ALA A 100 -19.13 14.72 -3.56
N SER A 101 -19.08 16.03 -3.81
CA SER A 101 -20.20 16.92 -3.54
C SER A 101 -21.41 16.37 -4.28
N ALA A 102 -22.42 15.92 -3.54
CA ALA A 102 -23.71 15.54 -4.08
C ALA A 102 -24.44 16.77 -4.64
#